data_AF-A0A6C0CNH9-F1
#
_entry.id   AF-A0A6C0CNH9-F1
#
_cell.length_a   1.000
_cell.length_b   1.000
_cell.length_c   1.000
_cell.angle_alpha   90.00
_cell.angle_beta   90.00
_cell.angle_gamma   90.00
#
_symmetry.space_group_name_H-M   'P 1'
#
loop_
_entity.id
_entity.type
_entity.pdbx_description
1 polymer ?
#
loop_
_entity_poly.entity_id
_entity_poly.type
_entity_poly.pdbx_seq_one_letter_code
_entity_poly.pdbx_strand_id
1 'polypeptide(L)'
;MTRIYSASTNINNLDLTLIEGYKSKSKKDSTFFSESGIFSMYKDELVKHVYNDVDILQHQVGNIKLAIDKSIVQKQRYHYQLPYGYLVQRTETVDYKLCDNSEVKLVIVFENNIPIDLYFYTKQDYTHPEVENAVSTFLSLLNFY
;
A
#
# COMPACT_ATOMS: atom_id res chain seq x y z
N MET A 1 -10.79 5.59 0.80
CA MET A 1 -9.55 5.07 0.19
C MET A 1 -9.55 3.59 0.47
N THR A 2 -9.23 2.77 -0.53
CA THR A 2 -9.40 1.32 -0.43
C THR A 2 -8.09 0.65 -0.77
N ARG A 3 -7.62 -0.24 0.11
CA ARG A 3 -6.55 -1.19 -0.15
C ARG A 3 -7.16 -2.55 -0.50
N ILE A 4 -6.60 -3.20 -1.51
CA ILE A 4 -7.07 -4.49 -1.99
C ILE A 4 -5.88 -5.43 -2.01
N TYR A 5 -5.99 -6.51 -1.25
CA TYR A 5 -5.01 -7.58 -1.17
C TYR A 5 -5.53 -8.79 -1.92
N SER A 6 -4.64 -9.52 -2.60
CA SER A 6 -5.00 -10.78 -3.26
C SER A 6 -4.37 -11.94 -2.50
N ALA A 7 -5.12 -13.02 -2.28
CA ALA A 7 -4.59 -14.21 -1.63
C ALA A 7 -3.52 -14.93 -2.47
N SER A 8 -3.47 -14.66 -3.78
CA SER A 8 -2.56 -15.32 -4.71
C SER A 8 -1.18 -14.66 -4.80
N THR A 9 -0.96 -13.52 -4.13
CA THR A 9 0.30 -12.79 -4.23
C THR A 9 1.38 -13.45 -3.37
N ASN A 10 2.51 -13.80 -3.97
CA ASN A 10 3.69 -14.24 -3.25
C ASN A 10 4.83 -13.24 -3.45
N ILE A 11 5.07 -12.43 -2.43
CA ILE A 11 6.04 -11.33 -2.51
C ILE A 11 7.49 -11.81 -2.66
N ASN A 12 7.80 -13.03 -2.22
CA ASN A 12 9.16 -13.57 -2.23
C ASN A 12 9.67 -13.91 -3.64
N ASN A 13 8.76 -14.12 -4.60
CA ASN A 13 9.08 -14.51 -5.98
C ASN A 13 8.73 -13.40 -6.99
N LEU A 14 8.62 -12.16 -6.53
CA LEU A 14 8.19 -11.04 -7.34
C LEU A 14 9.31 -10.60 -8.32
N ASP A 15 9.07 -10.77 -9.62
CA ASP A 15 9.92 -10.21 -10.67
C ASP A 15 9.43 -8.83 -11.10
N LEU A 16 10.09 -7.78 -10.57
CA LEU A 16 9.74 -6.40 -10.84
C LEU A 16 10.05 -5.96 -12.28
N THR A 17 10.92 -6.68 -13.00
CA THR A 17 11.27 -6.31 -14.38
C THR A 17 10.06 -6.38 -15.31
N LEU A 18 9.08 -7.23 -14.97
CA LEU A 18 7.82 -7.40 -15.69
C LEU A 18 6.91 -6.16 -15.59
N ILE A 19 7.10 -5.32 -14.57
CA ILE A 19 6.24 -4.15 -14.31
C ILE A 19 6.99 -2.81 -14.26
N GLU A 20 8.31 -2.79 -14.48
CA GLU A 20 9.12 -1.56 -14.35
C GLU A 20 8.63 -0.44 -15.30
N GLY A 21 8.12 -0.79 -16.49
CA GLY A 21 7.54 0.17 -17.43
C GLY A 21 6.26 0.87 -16.94
N TYR A 22 5.61 0.35 -15.90
CA TYR A 22 4.40 0.92 -15.29
C TYR A 22 4.70 1.77 -14.06
N LYS A 23 5.97 1.90 -13.68
CA LYS A 23 6.39 2.67 -12.50
C LYS A 23 6.03 4.14 -12.66
N SER A 24 5.23 4.64 -11.74
CA SER A 24 4.72 6.01 -11.78
C SER A 24 5.40 6.90 -10.74
N LYS A 25 5.59 6.42 -9.52
CA LYS A 25 6.13 7.22 -8.42
C LYS A 25 6.87 6.35 -7.42
N SER A 26 7.95 6.87 -6.86
CA SER A 26 8.57 6.33 -5.64
C SER A 26 8.55 7.39 -4.54
N LYS A 27 8.40 6.95 -3.30
CA LYS A 27 8.47 7.79 -2.12
C LYS A 27 9.17 7.04 -0.99
N LYS A 28 10.16 7.68 -0.39
CA LYS A 28 10.79 7.20 0.85
C LYS A 28 10.04 7.75 2.05
N ASP A 29 9.79 6.90 3.02
CA ASP A 29 9.09 7.22 4.24
C ASP A 29 9.86 6.71 5.46
N SER A 30 9.67 7.38 6.59
CA SER A 30 10.21 6.96 7.88
C SER A 30 9.08 6.93 8.89
N THR A 31 8.89 5.76 9.47
CA THR A 31 7.88 5.48 10.49
C THR A 31 8.58 5.23 11.81
N PHE A 32 8.10 5.88 12.87
CA PHE A 32 8.65 5.77 14.21
C PHE A 32 7.65 5.02 15.09
N PHE A 33 8.07 3.90 15.65
CA PHE A 33 7.27 3.07 16.56
C PHE A 33 7.71 3.35 17.99
N SER A 34 6.76 3.64 18.87
CA SER A 34 7.02 3.88 20.28
C SER A 34 5.86 3.37 21.12
N GLU A 35 6.04 3.30 22.44
CA GLU A 35 4.96 2.97 23.38
C GLU A 35 3.78 3.96 23.29
N SER A 36 4.04 5.20 22.87
CA SER A 36 3.01 6.23 22.70
C SER A 36 2.27 6.15 21.35
N GLY A 37 2.65 5.22 20.47
CA GLY A 37 2.03 4.98 19.17
C GLY A 37 3.00 5.11 18.00
N ILE A 38 2.42 5.23 16.80
CA ILE A 38 3.13 5.26 15.51
C ILE A 38 3.18 6.70 15.00
N PHE A 39 4.33 7.13 14.51
CA PHE A 39 4.56 8.49 14.02
C PHE A 39 5.26 8.51 12.67
N SER A 40 5.16 9.62 11.94
CA SER A 40 5.96 9.88 10.73
C SER A 40 6.23 11.37 10.57
N MET A 41 7.19 11.73 9.70
CA MET A 41 7.34 13.11 9.24
C MET A 41 6.42 13.41 8.06
N TYR A 42 5.73 14.54 8.08
CA TYR A 42 4.93 15.03 6.96
C TYR A 42 4.99 16.55 6.87
N LYS A 43 5.50 17.09 5.75
CA LYS A 43 5.72 18.53 5.55
C LYS A 43 6.46 19.17 6.74
N ASP A 44 7.56 18.55 7.14
CA ASP A 44 8.41 18.96 8.27
C ASP A 44 7.75 18.92 9.66
N GLU A 45 6.53 18.39 9.77
CA GLU A 45 5.83 18.17 11.04
C GLU A 45 5.89 16.69 11.45
N LEU A 46 6.09 16.46 12.74
CA LEU A 46 5.93 15.13 13.33
C LEU A 46 4.43 14.86 13.55
N VAL A 47 3.91 13.84 12.88
CA VAL A 47 2.50 13.47 12.98
C VAL A 47 2.33 12.11 13.60
N LYS A 48 1.40 11.98 14.55
CA LYS A 48 0.96 10.70 15.10
C LYS A 48 -0.11 10.09 14.19
N HIS A 49 0.01 8.80 13.95
CA HIS A 49 -0.94 8.03 13.17
C HIS A 49 -2.00 7.47 14.11
N VAL A 50 -3.26 7.70 13.76
CA VAL A 50 -4.42 7.11 14.41
C VAL A 50 -5.13 6.25 13.38
N TYR A 51 -5.24 4.96 13.68
CA TYR A 51 -5.85 3.97 12.81
C TYR A 51 -7.31 3.81 13.18
N ASN A 52 -8.18 4.03 12.20
CA ASN A 52 -9.60 3.73 12.32
C ASN A 52 -9.86 2.48 11.48
N ASP A 53 -9.78 1.35 12.16
CA ASP A 53 -9.94 0.04 11.55
C ASP A 53 -11.42 -0.23 11.26
N VAL A 54 -11.66 -0.92 10.16
CA VAL A 54 -12.99 -1.39 9.75
C VAL A 54 -12.89 -2.85 9.35
N ASP A 55 -14.02 -3.54 9.34
CA ASP A 55 -14.06 -4.94 8.95
C ASP A 55 -13.53 -5.14 7.52
N ILE A 56 -12.65 -6.13 7.38
CA ILE A 56 -12.11 -6.55 6.09
C ILE A 56 -13.22 -7.28 5.32
N LEU A 57 -13.53 -6.81 4.12
CA LEU A 57 -14.49 -7.46 3.25
C LEU A 57 -13.78 -8.47 2.34
N GLN A 58 -14.44 -9.59 2.06
CA GLN A 58 -13.95 -10.58 1.11
C GLN A 58 -14.71 -10.43 -0.20
N HIS A 59 -13.99 -10.46 -1.31
CA HIS A 59 -14.56 -10.36 -2.65
C HIS A 59 -13.88 -11.37 -3.59
N GLN A 60 -14.58 -11.81 -4.62
CA GLN A 60 -14.09 -12.80 -5.57
C GLN A 60 -14.25 -12.23 -6.99
N VAL A 61 -13.13 -12.14 -7.72
CA VAL A 61 -13.10 -11.72 -9.12
C VAL A 61 -12.58 -12.91 -9.94
N GLY A 62 -13.48 -13.59 -10.66
CA GLY A 62 -13.16 -14.88 -11.29
C GLY A 62 -12.66 -15.89 -10.26
N ASN A 63 -11.41 -16.38 -10.44
CA ASN A 63 -10.78 -17.33 -9.52
C ASN A 63 -9.93 -16.67 -8.42
N ILE A 64 -9.87 -15.34 -8.38
CA ILE A 64 -9.01 -14.58 -7.48
C ILE A 64 -9.81 -14.16 -6.25
N LYS A 65 -9.30 -14.50 -5.07
CA LYS A 65 -9.84 -14.05 -3.78
C LYS A 65 -9.16 -12.76 -3.35
N LEU A 66 -9.97 -11.75 -3.09
CA LEU A 66 -9.54 -10.41 -2.70
C LEU A 66 -10.01 -10.09 -1.29
N ALA A 67 -9.12 -9.52 -0.49
CA ALA A 67 -9.44 -8.91 0.79
C ALA A 67 -9.42 -7.38 0.64
N ILE A 68 -10.51 -6.74 1.00
CA ILE A 68 -10.74 -5.31 0.84
C ILE A 68 -10.64 -4.65 2.21
N ASP A 69 -9.63 -3.80 2.36
CA ASP A 69 -9.40 -3.00 3.57
C ASP A 69 -9.74 -1.53 3.28
N LYS A 70 -10.74 -1.02 4.00
CA LYS A 70 -11.19 0.38 3.93
C LYS A 70 -10.73 1.20 5.14
N SER A 71 -9.83 0.66 5.96
CA SER A 71 -9.30 1.31 7.16
C SER A 71 -8.56 2.59 6.80
N ILE A 72 -8.65 3.59 7.68
CA ILE A 72 -8.14 4.93 7.41
C ILE A 72 -7.10 5.31 8.47
N VAL A 73 -5.96 5.80 8.00
CA VAL A 73 -4.94 6.40 8.85
C VAL A 73 -5.14 7.92 8.91
N GLN A 74 -5.53 8.41 10.08
CA GLN A 74 -5.62 9.84 10.38
C GLN A 74 -4.30 10.35 10.96
N LYS A 75 -3.92 11.57 10.59
CA LYS A 75 -2.67 12.22 11.04
C LYS A 75 -2.98 13.33 12.03
N GLN A 76 -2.51 13.18 13.27
CA GLN A 76 -2.59 14.20 14.31
C GLN A 76 -1.27 14.96 14.42
N ARG A 77 -1.32 16.29 14.27
CA ARG A 77 -0.13 17.16 14.10
C ARG A 77 0.39 17.81 15.38
N TYR A 78 -0.05 17.35 16.54
CA TYR A 78 0.20 18.04 17.82
C TYR A 78 1.52 17.65 18.50
N HIS A 79 2.45 17.01 17.79
CA HIS A 79 3.66 16.45 18.37
C HIS A 79 4.90 17.22 17.91
N TYR A 80 5.71 17.64 18.88
CA TYR A 80 6.95 18.39 18.63
C TYR A 80 8.21 17.54 18.82
N GLN A 81 8.09 16.39 19.48
CA GLN A 81 9.21 15.50 19.79
C GLN A 81 8.78 14.04 19.67
N LEU A 82 9.72 13.20 19.23
CA LEU A 82 9.54 11.75 19.26
C LEU A 82 9.61 11.26 20.70
N PRO A 83 8.72 10.33 21.10
CA PRO A 83 8.82 9.66 22.41
C PRO A 83 10.16 8.95 22.57
N TYR A 84 10.69 8.87 23.79
CA TYR A 84 11.93 8.14 24.06
C TYR A 84 11.79 6.64 23.73
N GLY A 85 12.89 5.99 23.36
CA GLY A 85 12.91 4.56 23.07
C GLY A 85 12.21 4.15 21.77
N TYR A 86 12.08 5.07 20.80
CA TYR A 86 11.46 4.76 19.52
C TYR A 86 12.33 3.84 18.64
N LEU A 87 11.67 3.01 17.83
CA LEU A 87 12.27 2.26 16.73
C LEU A 87 11.95 2.95 15.41
N VAL A 88 12.94 2.99 14.50
CA VAL A 88 12.77 3.58 13.17
C VAL A 88 12.64 2.49 12.13
N GLN A 89 11.56 2.52 11.38
CA GLN A 89 11.40 1.78 10.14
C GLN A 89 11.53 2.72 8.96
N ARG A 90 12.38 2.37 8.00
CA ARG A 90 12.57 3.14 6.77
C ARG A 90 12.07 2.31 5.60
N THR A 91 11.09 2.83 4.89
CA THR A 91 10.48 2.14 3.77
C THR A 91 10.55 2.99 2.50
N GLU A 92 10.52 2.31 1.37
CA GLU A 92 10.28 2.91 0.07
C GLU A 92 8.97 2.35 -0.48
N THR A 93 8.05 3.24 -0.83
CA THR A 93 6.79 2.87 -1.48
C THR A 93 6.89 3.22 -2.96
N VAL A 94 6.68 2.22 -3.82
CA VAL A 94 6.68 2.39 -5.27
C VAL A 94 5.27 2.12 -5.80
N ASP A 95 4.74 3.11 -6.51
CA ASP A 95 3.44 3.08 -7.17
C ASP A 95 3.62 2.70 -8.64
N TYR A 96 2.83 1.73 -9.11
CA TYR A 96 2.75 1.30 -10.50
C TYR A 96 1.32 1.49 -11.03
N LYS A 97 1.20 2.03 -12.24
CA LYS A 97 -0.09 2.32 -12.90
C LYS A 97 -0.09 1.82 -14.34
N LEU A 98 -1.20 1.24 -14.78
CA LEU A 98 -1.35 0.81 -16.19
C LEU A 98 -1.34 1.99 -17.17
N CYS A 99 -1.85 3.14 -16.74
CA CYS A 99 -1.77 4.41 -17.46
C CYS A 99 -1.80 5.58 -16.48
N ASP A 100 -1.34 6.76 -16.90
CA ASP A 100 -1.21 7.94 -16.01
C ASP A 100 -2.52 8.35 -15.33
N ASN A 101 -3.62 8.22 -16.07
CA ASN A 101 -4.97 8.58 -15.62
C ASN A 101 -5.65 7.50 -14.77
N SER A 102 -5.06 6.31 -14.62
CA SER A 102 -5.69 5.25 -13.83
C SER A 102 -5.82 5.67 -12.37
N GLU A 103 -7.01 5.44 -11.81
CA GLU A 103 -7.30 5.66 -10.39
C GLU A 103 -6.87 4.47 -9.52
N VAL A 104 -6.50 3.35 -10.14
CA VAL A 104 -5.96 2.17 -9.49
C VAL A 104 -4.44 2.13 -9.68
N LYS A 105 -3.75 1.81 -8.60
CA LYS A 105 -2.31 1.57 -8.64
C LYS A 105 -1.96 0.32 -7.86
N LEU A 106 -0.99 -0.44 -8.36
CA LEU A 106 -0.28 -1.43 -7.58
C LEU A 106 0.75 -0.69 -6.74
N VAL A 107 0.81 -1.00 -5.45
CA VAL A 107 1.74 -0.41 -4.49
C VAL A 107 2.60 -1.53 -3.93
N ILE A 108 3.91 -1.35 -4.01
CA ILE A 108 4.89 -2.25 -3.40
C ILE A 108 5.70 -1.46 -2.39
N VAL A 109 5.78 -1.98 -1.17
CA VAL A 109 6.54 -1.38 -0.07
C VAL A 109 7.80 -2.21 0.12
N PHE A 110 8.93 -1.52 0.19
CA PHE A 110 10.24 -2.10 0.37
C PHE A 110 10.82 -1.66 1.70
N GLU A 111 11.54 -2.56 2.36
CA GLU A 111 12.45 -2.26 3.46
C GLU A 111 13.83 -2.81 3.10
N ASN A 112 14.85 -1.97 3.09
CA ASN A 112 16.22 -2.34 2.66
C ASN A 112 16.26 -3.03 1.28
N ASN A 113 15.50 -2.52 0.31
CA ASN A 113 15.31 -3.09 -1.04
C ASN A 113 14.63 -4.46 -1.10
N ILE A 114 14.11 -4.97 0.02
CA ILE A 114 13.35 -6.21 0.08
C ILE A 114 11.86 -5.84 0.08
N PRO A 115 11.04 -6.38 -0.85
CA PRO A 115 9.59 -6.23 -0.79
C PRO A 115 9.04 -6.78 0.53
N ILE A 116 8.27 -5.98 1.27
CA ILE A 116 7.62 -6.37 2.53
C ILE A 116 6.10 -6.30 2.49
N ASP A 117 5.53 -5.53 1.55
CA ASP A 117 4.08 -5.44 1.36
C ASP A 117 3.75 -5.19 -0.11
N LEU A 118 2.59 -5.70 -0.55
CA LEU A 118 2.08 -5.56 -1.91
C LEU A 118 0.55 -5.51 -1.87
N TYR A 119 -0.02 -4.42 -2.38
CA TYR A 119 -1.46 -4.22 -2.44
C TYR A 119 -1.86 -3.30 -3.59
N PHE A 120 -3.12 -3.38 -4.01
CA PHE A 120 -3.71 -2.38 -4.89
C PHE A 120 -4.35 -1.28 -4.07
N TYR A 121 -4.25 -0.05 -4.57
CA TYR A 121 -4.85 1.12 -3.94
C TYR A 121 -5.74 1.85 -4.95
N THR A 122 -6.95 2.19 -4.51
CA THR A 122 -7.92 2.95 -5.31
C THR A 122 -8.77 3.90 -4.45
N LYS A 123 -9.30 4.93 -5.09
CA LYS A 123 -10.37 5.78 -4.52
C LYS A 123 -11.77 5.35 -4.98
N GLN A 124 -11.86 4.55 -6.04
CA GLN A 124 -13.11 4.00 -6.55
C GLN A 124 -13.64 2.90 -5.64
N ASP A 125 -14.91 2.53 -5.84
CA ASP A 125 -15.44 1.32 -5.24
C ASP A 125 -14.75 0.09 -5.86
N TYR A 126 -14.51 -0.93 -5.02
CA TYR A 126 -13.79 -2.14 -5.43
C TYR A 126 -14.55 -2.97 -6.47
N THR A 127 -15.87 -2.78 -6.59
CA THR A 127 -16.73 -3.41 -7.61
C THR A 127 -16.72 -2.67 -8.96
N HIS A 128 -15.99 -1.56 -9.06
CA HIS A 128 -15.94 -0.81 -10.30
C HIS A 128 -15.13 -1.59 -11.37
N PRO A 129 -15.61 -1.72 -12.62
CA PRO A 129 -14.95 -2.53 -13.65
C PRO A 129 -13.48 -2.15 -13.93
N GLU A 130 -13.14 -0.86 -13.80
CA GLU A 130 -11.75 -0.41 -13.94
C GLU A 130 -10.84 -1.02 -12.87
N VAL A 131 -11.34 -1.18 -11.64
CA VAL A 131 -10.60 -1.78 -10.54
C VAL A 131 -10.35 -3.26 -10.81
N GLU A 132 -11.39 -4.00 -11.17
CA GLU A 132 -11.27 -5.42 -11.51
C GLU A 132 -10.28 -5.66 -12.65
N ASN A 133 -10.39 -4.87 -13.74
CA ASN A 133 -9.49 -4.97 -14.89
C ASN A 133 -8.04 -4.65 -14.51
N ALA A 134 -7.80 -3.61 -13.71
CA ALA A 134 -6.46 -3.22 -13.31
C ALA A 134 -5.80 -4.27 -12.39
N VAL A 135 -6.56 -4.75 -11.40
CA VAL A 135 -6.12 -5.81 -10.48
C VAL A 135 -5.78 -7.08 -11.27
N SER A 136 -6.69 -7.53 -12.12
CA SER A 136 -6.52 -8.70 -12.98
C SER A 136 -5.27 -8.57 -13.86
N THR A 137 -5.13 -7.45 -14.59
CA THR A 137 -3.97 -7.22 -15.48
C THR A 137 -2.64 -7.29 -14.75
N PHE A 138 -2.49 -6.61 -13.60
CA PHE A 138 -1.24 -6.65 -12.85
C PHE A 138 -0.93 -8.03 -12.27
N LEU A 139 -1.95 -8.71 -11.74
CA LEU A 139 -1.79 -10.06 -11.21
C LEU A 139 -1.39 -11.04 -12.33
N SER A 140 -1.88 -10.86 -13.57
CA SER A 140 -1.42 -11.63 -14.75
C SER A 140 0.02 -11.31 -15.13
N LEU A 141 0.38 -10.02 -15.20
CA LEU A 141 1.74 -9.58 -15.53
C LEU A 141 2.77 -10.13 -14.55
N LEU A 142 2.40 -10.27 -13.28
CA LEU A 142 3.25 -10.78 -12.20
C LEU A 142 3.19 -12.31 -12.04
N ASN A 143 2.50 -13.02 -12.94
CA ASN A 143 2.32 -14.47 -12.90
C ASN A 143 1.75 -14.98 -11.56
N PHE A 144 0.84 -14.21 -10.95
CA PHE A 144 0.16 -14.62 -9.71
C PHE A 144 -1.12 -15.44 -9.96
N TYR A 145 -1.50 -15.65 -11.22
CA TYR A 145 -2.51 -16.63 -11.63
C TYR A 145 -2.31 -17.08 -13.08
#